data_AF-A0A3D3GFU8-F1
#
_entry.id   AF-A0A3D3GFU8-F1
#
_cell.length_a   1.000
_cell.length_b   1.000
_cell.length_c   1.000
_cell.angle_alpha   90.00
_cell.angle_beta   90.00
_cell.angle_gamma   90.00
#
_symmetry.space_group_name_H-M   'P 1'
#
loop_
_entity.id
_entity.type
_entity.pdbx_description
1 polymer ?
#
loop_
_entity_poly.entity_id
_entity_poly.type
_entity_poly.pdbx_seq_one_letter_code
_entity_poly.pdbx_strand_id
1 'polypeptide(L)'
;MKDLGFTNFSGVALSLALVLLTSCQSDFVAPKPLTFTETPKTRDTLPTDIAANTNEVLAGKEYIDLNGERKKGTLTVHSAISPDPGAPWIKPSSGYYDGSISVTFDDPNLIPANIKAGVSIFGVTGASFVISTRITSDAATTSDILVGKTGWVNGAQITGSAASANPLIASWNYDAVNQWIEADIPNGRYPAQSACQFTDVDLIPANICAGRTIFTVTGATVCNGAAGAGMVAPGNQICTGYYGYDNTGTLSPGSANCSGKNYTFKDYVSSNEHRDKATAPITLDTEATTNAGQNYTNTDPGYRAVPKISKDDDSGTPIDRSKWNHCKADRTTYNANATYPCKCGTTTGNTIAQRISDCAANGGIGSEATWDGTNRGNSGQGTWRLVTRISYASGVPNPSQTNPNDLNEYGKEVWQDQRTGLLWSSGQGLTNWCKASGNNNITDNPTAEADPAGICDNSTYQATSNPAYSMCFEDATHATDRNVGYYYLGGNYNYGKGGLTDTSSPKVSWRLPSAHDYMIAEINGLRFVLPDTRFNMLNPTEVEWTASVVSSSPDSAWVFNSQTGELTQQLRSGAAIVRCVGAVYP
;
A
#
# COMPACT_ATOMS: atom_id res chain seq x y z
N MET A 1 -57.84 14.04 -14.75
CA MET A 1 -58.45 13.24 -13.67
C MET A 1 -58.79 14.23 -12.57
N LYS A 2 -60.09 14.47 -12.35
CA LYS A 2 -60.91 13.90 -11.26
C LYS A 2 -60.74 14.70 -9.95
N ASP A 3 -61.77 15.18 -9.26
CA ASP A 3 -63.25 15.01 -9.37
C ASP A 3 -63.93 16.39 -9.18
N LEU A 4 -65.04 16.77 -9.87
CA LEU A 4 -66.48 16.50 -9.60
C LEU A 4 -66.95 16.90 -8.18
N GLY A 5 -68.04 17.65 -7.95
CA GLY A 5 -69.01 18.34 -8.84
C GLY A 5 -70.34 18.66 -8.12
N PHE A 6 -71.37 19.19 -8.84
CA PHE A 6 -72.81 19.25 -8.43
C PHE A 6 -73.18 20.21 -7.24
N THR A 7 -74.36 20.84 -7.08
CA THR A 7 -75.54 21.17 -7.96
C THR A 7 -76.39 22.33 -7.39
N ASN A 8 -77.28 22.91 -8.24
CA ASN A 8 -78.61 23.52 -8.02
C ASN A 8 -79.18 23.71 -6.59
N PHE A 9 -79.88 24.84 -6.32
CA PHE A 9 -81.38 24.93 -6.34
C PHE A 9 -81.93 26.36 -6.07
N SER A 10 -83.24 26.57 -6.33
CA SER A 10 -84.24 27.60 -5.85
C SER A 10 -83.75 28.92 -5.20
N GLY A 11 -84.33 30.09 -5.47
CA GLY A 11 -85.76 30.45 -5.28
C GLY A 11 -86.00 30.98 -3.84
N VAL A 12 -86.70 32.08 -3.55
CA VAL A 12 -88.17 32.23 -3.55
C VAL A 12 -88.60 33.68 -3.18
N ALA A 13 -89.77 34.13 -3.67
CA ALA A 13 -90.60 35.29 -3.27
C ALA A 13 -90.03 36.74 -3.34
N LEU A 14 -90.72 37.82 -3.78
CA LEU A 14 -92.14 38.17 -4.07
C LEU A 14 -92.93 38.89 -2.94
N SER A 15 -93.17 40.19 -3.15
CA SER A 15 -94.29 41.06 -2.69
C SER A 15 -94.02 42.49 -3.24
N LEU A 16 -94.88 43.51 -3.34
CA LEU A 16 -96.33 43.77 -3.14
C LEU A 16 -96.58 45.13 -3.87
N ALA A 17 -97.64 45.52 -4.57
CA ALA A 17 -98.95 44.98 -5.03
C ALA A 17 -99.11 45.40 -6.53
N LEU A 18 -99.99 44.89 -7.40
CA LEU A 18 -101.41 44.48 -7.37
C LEU A 18 -102.45 45.61 -7.36
N VAL A 19 -102.84 46.07 -8.57
CA VAL A 19 -104.22 46.49 -8.88
C VAL A 19 -104.60 45.90 -10.23
N LEU A 20 -105.63 45.05 -10.26
CA LEU A 20 -106.35 44.71 -11.50
C LEU A 20 -107.56 45.64 -11.63
N LEU A 21 -108.00 45.89 -12.87
CA LEU A 21 -109.36 45.49 -13.29
C LEU A 21 -109.52 45.63 -14.81
N THR A 22 -109.95 44.54 -15.45
CA THR A 22 -110.52 44.52 -16.81
C THR A 22 -111.99 44.97 -16.73
N SER A 23 -112.62 45.53 -17.76
CA SER A 23 -112.93 44.81 -19.00
C SER A 23 -113.84 45.64 -19.96
N CYS A 24 -113.92 45.16 -21.21
CA CYS A 24 -115.05 45.23 -22.14
C CYS A 24 -115.50 46.54 -22.85
N GLN A 25 -115.60 46.35 -24.17
CA GLN A 25 -116.59 46.89 -25.13
C GLN A 25 -116.54 48.36 -25.55
N SER A 26 -116.05 48.54 -26.78
CA SER A 26 -116.44 49.59 -27.71
C SER A 26 -117.81 49.29 -28.33
N ASP A 27 -118.66 50.31 -28.46
CA ASP A 27 -119.67 50.40 -29.52
C ASP A 27 -119.45 51.70 -30.32
N PHE A 28 -119.68 51.64 -31.63
CA PHE A 28 -119.16 52.61 -32.60
C PHE A 28 -120.22 53.64 -33.05
N VAL A 29 -120.01 54.92 -32.76
CA VAL A 29 -120.59 56.04 -33.52
C VAL A 29 -119.54 57.15 -33.67
N ALA A 30 -119.39 57.69 -34.88
CA ALA A 30 -118.31 58.60 -35.27
C ALA A 30 -118.79 60.08 -35.34
N PRO A 31 -117.95 61.09 -35.69
CA PRO A 31 -117.52 62.07 -34.69
C PRO A 31 -117.82 63.54 -35.04
N LYS A 32 -117.52 64.46 -34.12
CA LYS A 32 -117.51 65.92 -34.35
C LYS A 32 -116.30 66.56 -33.63
N PRO A 33 -115.59 67.54 -34.24
CA PRO A 33 -114.20 67.84 -33.85
C PRO A 33 -114.05 68.73 -32.61
N LEU A 34 -112.86 68.63 -31.99
CA LEU A 34 -112.43 69.44 -30.86
C LEU A 34 -111.80 70.77 -31.29
N THR A 35 -112.05 71.82 -30.51
CA THR A 35 -111.30 73.08 -30.50
C THR A 35 -111.01 73.46 -29.06
N PHE A 36 -109.73 73.63 -28.71
CA PHE A 36 -109.30 74.15 -27.41
C PHE A 36 -109.16 75.68 -27.47
N THR A 37 -109.59 76.35 -26.40
CA THR A 37 -109.42 77.79 -26.20
C THR A 37 -108.70 78.00 -24.87
N GLU A 38 -107.44 78.43 -24.90
CA GLU A 38 -106.77 78.91 -23.70
C GLU A 38 -107.04 80.40 -23.48
N THR A 39 -107.40 80.76 -22.25
CA THR A 39 -107.46 82.16 -21.80
C THR A 39 -106.15 82.54 -21.12
N PRO A 40 -105.38 83.51 -21.64
CA PRO A 40 -104.16 83.96 -20.98
C PRO A 40 -104.50 84.67 -19.67
N LYS A 41 -103.90 84.23 -18.55
CA LYS A 41 -103.91 84.95 -17.27
C LYS A 41 -102.64 85.79 -17.10
N THR A 42 -102.78 86.89 -16.38
CA THR A 42 -101.78 87.96 -16.30
C THR A 42 -100.62 87.67 -15.35
N ARG A 43 -99.48 88.27 -15.65
CA ARG A 43 -98.18 88.27 -14.95
C ARG A 43 -98.30 88.43 -13.42
N ASP A 44 -97.82 87.44 -12.67
CA ASP A 44 -97.37 87.61 -11.28
C ASP A 44 -95.93 88.14 -11.25
N THR A 45 -95.56 88.90 -10.22
CA THR A 45 -94.21 89.45 -10.01
C THR A 45 -93.54 88.81 -8.80
N LEU A 46 -92.44 88.09 -9.03
CA LEU A 46 -91.66 87.43 -7.98
C LEU A 46 -90.73 88.41 -7.22
N PRO A 47 -90.37 88.10 -5.96
CA PRO A 47 -89.47 88.94 -5.14
C PRO A 47 -88.06 89.10 -5.73
N THR A 48 -87.41 90.20 -5.39
CA THR A 48 -86.15 90.68 -5.99
C THR A 48 -84.89 89.88 -5.64
N ASP A 49 -85.00 88.99 -4.66
CA ASP A 49 -83.88 88.50 -3.86
C ASP A 49 -83.66 86.99 -4.02
N ILE A 50 -84.33 86.38 -5.01
CA ILE A 50 -84.23 84.96 -5.39
C ILE A 50 -83.60 84.78 -6.78
N ALA A 51 -83.37 85.86 -7.53
CA ALA A 51 -82.80 85.79 -8.88
C ALA A 51 -81.27 85.85 -8.87
N ALA A 52 -80.65 84.98 -9.66
CA ALA A 52 -79.20 84.98 -9.86
C ALA A 52 -78.71 86.32 -10.44
N ASN A 53 -77.56 86.78 -9.95
CA ASN A 53 -76.83 87.89 -10.56
C ASN A 53 -75.92 87.38 -11.70
N THR A 54 -75.28 88.31 -12.42
CA THR A 54 -74.45 87.95 -13.57
C THR A 54 -73.23 87.11 -13.17
N ASN A 55 -72.64 87.36 -12.00
CA ASN A 55 -71.49 86.60 -11.49
C ASN A 55 -71.84 85.24 -10.85
N GLU A 56 -73.12 84.84 -10.85
CA GLU A 56 -73.58 83.49 -10.48
C GLU A 56 -73.95 82.64 -11.70
N VAL A 57 -74.24 83.27 -12.85
CA VAL A 57 -74.57 82.58 -14.10
C VAL A 57 -73.31 82.42 -14.97
N LEU A 58 -73.09 81.22 -15.49
CA LEU A 58 -71.92 80.88 -16.31
C LEU A 58 -71.73 81.81 -17.51
N ALA A 59 -70.50 82.21 -17.76
CA ALA A 59 -70.10 83.14 -18.81
C ALA A 59 -70.73 82.79 -20.17
N GLY A 60 -71.46 83.77 -20.75
CA GLY A 60 -72.10 83.62 -22.06
C GLY A 60 -73.40 82.81 -22.10
N LYS A 61 -73.85 82.22 -20.98
CA LYS A 61 -75.23 81.74 -20.85
C LYS A 61 -76.17 82.92 -20.65
N GLU A 62 -77.36 82.87 -21.25
CA GLU A 62 -78.41 83.86 -21.04
C GLU A 62 -79.40 83.38 -19.97
N TYR A 63 -79.84 84.30 -19.13
CA TYR A 63 -80.95 84.11 -18.20
C TYR A 63 -81.92 85.30 -18.29
N ILE A 64 -83.17 85.08 -17.87
CA ILE A 64 -84.17 86.14 -17.73
C ILE A 64 -84.07 86.68 -16.31
N ASP A 65 -83.82 87.99 -16.16
CA ASP A 65 -83.88 88.65 -14.86
C ASP A 65 -85.34 88.96 -14.43
N LEU A 66 -85.51 89.47 -13.22
CA LEU A 66 -86.83 89.79 -12.64
C LEU A 66 -87.62 90.85 -13.42
N ASN A 67 -86.92 91.73 -14.15
CA ASN A 67 -87.54 92.76 -14.99
C ASN A 67 -88.12 92.14 -16.27
N GLY A 68 -87.63 90.95 -16.65
CA GLY A 68 -87.91 90.25 -17.90
C GLY A 68 -86.80 90.42 -18.94
N GLU A 69 -85.67 91.02 -18.59
CA GLU A 69 -84.56 91.25 -19.51
C GLU A 69 -83.66 90.02 -19.64
N ARG A 70 -83.20 89.74 -20.86
CA ARG A 70 -82.13 88.76 -21.09
C ARG A 70 -80.79 89.34 -20.64
N LYS A 71 -80.27 88.86 -19.51
CA LYS A 71 -78.91 89.13 -19.05
C LYS A 71 -77.99 87.98 -19.45
N LYS A 72 -76.70 88.27 -19.64
CA LYS A 72 -75.66 87.26 -19.83
C LYS A 72 -74.88 87.07 -18.54
N GLY A 73 -74.64 85.81 -18.20
CA GLY A 73 -73.74 85.42 -17.14
C GLY A 73 -72.30 85.84 -17.41
N THR A 74 -71.54 86.03 -16.33
CA THR A 74 -70.14 86.44 -16.30
C THR A 74 -69.28 85.54 -15.39
N LEU A 75 -69.85 84.52 -14.73
CA LEU A 75 -69.09 83.54 -13.95
C LEU A 75 -68.14 82.74 -14.87
N THR A 76 -66.84 82.94 -14.71
CA THR A 76 -65.79 82.25 -15.48
C THR A 76 -65.45 80.90 -14.86
N VAL A 77 -65.22 79.88 -15.69
CA VAL A 77 -64.56 78.63 -15.25
C VAL A 77 -63.11 78.95 -14.89
N HIS A 78 -62.63 78.44 -13.77
CA HIS A 78 -61.25 78.62 -13.33
C HIS A 78 -60.28 77.70 -14.08
N SER A 79 -59.04 78.16 -14.30
CA SER A 79 -57.96 77.36 -14.88
C SER A 79 -57.42 76.31 -13.90
N ALA A 80 -56.59 75.38 -14.42
CA ALA A 80 -55.92 74.37 -13.62
C ALA A 80 -55.05 74.97 -12.48
N ILE A 81 -54.83 74.17 -11.43
CA ILE A 81 -54.21 74.58 -10.17
C ILE A 81 -52.92 73.77 -9.95
N SER A 82 -51.79 74.46 -9.77
CA SER A 82 -50.51 73.86 -9.42
C SER A 82 -50.30 73.90 -7.89
N PRO A 83 -49.64 72.89 -7.28
CA PRO A 83 -49.06 73.02 -5.94
C PRO A 83 -47.95 74.09 -5.90
N ASP A 84 -47.72 74.65 -4.72
CA ASP A 84 -46.45 75.28 -4.36
C ASP A 84 -45.37 74.19 -4.18
N PRO A 85 -44.12 74.37 -4.69
CA PRO A 85 -43.08 73.35 -4.59
C PRO A 85 -42.78 72.92 -3.14
N GLY A 86 -43.02 71.64 -2.83
CA GLY A 86 -42.74 71.05 -1.52
C GLY A 86 -43.91 71.00 -0.52
N ALA A 87 -45.11 71.49 -0.87
CA ALA A 87 -46.29 71.32 -0.04
C ALA A 87 -46.91 69.91 -0.22
N PRO A 88 -47.16 69.13 0.85
CA PRO A 88 -47.74 67.77 0.74
C PRO A 88 -49.27 67.76 0.57
N TRP A 89 -49.87 68.89 0.19
CA TRP A 89 -51.30 69.06 -0.05
C TRP A 89 -51.55 70.21 -1.03
N ILE A 90 -52.68 70.15 -1.76
CA ILE A 90 -53.13 71.21 -2.66
C ILE A 90 -54.41 71.82 -2.11
N LYS A 91 -54.47 73.15 -2.03
CA LYS A 91 -55.67 73.90 -1.65
C LYS A 91 -56.25 74.60 -2.89
N PRO A 92 -57.39 74.16 -3.42
CA PRO A 92 -58.01 74.85 -4.56
C PRO A 92 -58.49 76.25 -4.16
N SER A 93 -58.51 77.17 -5.12
CA SER A 93 -59.13 78.49 -4.95
C SER A 93 -60.65 78.35 -4.89
N SER A 94 -61.31 79.31 -4.23
CA SER A 94 -62.79 79.38 -4.26
C SER A 94 -63.23 79.81 -5.66
N GLY A 95 -64.19 79.10 -6.25
CA GLY A 95 -64.62 79.32 -7.63
C GLY A 95 -65.48 78.17 -8.17
N TYR A 96 -65.92 78.31 -9.42
CA TYR A 96 -66.64 77.25 -10.15
C TYR A 96 -65.68 76.43 -11.01
N TYR A 97 -65.80 75.11 -10.89
CA TYR A 97 -65.08 74.11 -11.66
C TYR A 97 -66.09 73.16 -12.29
N ASP A 98 -66.03 72.99 -13.61
CA ASP A 98 -66.99 72.22 -14.42
C ASP A 98 -66.61 70.74 -14.58
N GLY A 99 -65.51 70.30 -13.95
CA GLY A 99 -64.95 68.96 -14.09
C GLY A 99 -64.01 68.78 -15.29
N SER A 100 -63.74 69.84 -16.08
CA SER A 100 -62.76 69.78 -17.18
C SER A 100 -61.30 69.93 -16.73
N ILE A 101 -61.05 70.42 -15.52
CA ILE A 101 -59.71 70.60 -14.96
C ILE A 101 -59.27 69.41 -14.10
N SER A 102 -57.97 69.11 -14.14
CA SER A 102 -57.31 68.15 -13.24
C SER A 102 -56.49 68.88 -12.18
N VAL A 103 -56.39 68.29 -10.98
CA VAL A 103 -55.44 68.68 -9.94
C VAL A 103 -54.28 67.68 -9.97
N THR A 104 -53.07 68.17 -10.23
CA THR A 104 -51.87 67.33 -10.39
C THR A 104 -50.91 67.52 -9.22
N PHE A 105 -50.43 66.41 -8.65
CA PHE A 105 -49.33 66.40 -7.68
C PHE A 105 -48.10 65.79 -8.36
N ASP A 106 -46.95 66.44 -8.21
CA ASP A 106 -45.66 65.95 -8.73
C ASP A 106 -44.68 65.79 -7.56
N ASP A 107 -44.11 64.60 -7.42
CA ASP A 107 -43.06 64.31 -6.45
C ASP A 107 -41.82 63.84 -7.24
N PRO A 108 -40.77 64.68 -7.34
CA PRO A 108 -39.52 64.32 -8.01
C PRO A 108 -38.83 63.06 -7.47
N ASN A 109 -39.23 62.57 -6.28
CA ASN A 109 -38.71 61.35 -5.69
C ASN A 109 -39.51 60.10 -6.06
N LEU A 110 -40.68 60.22 -6.70
CA LEU A 110 -41.51 59.11 -7.19
C LEU A 110 -40.94 58.55 -8.50
N ILE A 111 -39.66 58.13 -8.45
CA ILE A 111 -38.90 57.59 -9.58
C ILE A 111 -38.49 56.14 -9.30
N PRO A 112 -38.32 55.30 -10.35
CA PRO A 112 -37.95 53.88 -10.19
C PRO A 112 -36.72 53.63 -9.31
N ALA A 113 -35.74 54.55 -9.31
CA ALA A 113 -34.51 54.42 -8.52
C ALA A 113 -34.70 54.52 -7.00
N ASN A 114 -35.83 55.09 -6.53
CA ASN A 114 -36.15 55.22 -5.11
C ASN A 114 -37.11 54.12 -4.62
N ILE A 115 -37.71 53.35 -5.53
CA ILE A 115 -38.74 52.35 -5.23
C ILE A 115 -38.10 50.96 -5.32
N LYS A 116 -38.34 50.11 -4.31
CA LYS A 116 -37.80 48.75 -4.24
C LYS A 116 -38.22 47.91 -5.45
N ALA A 117 -37.28 47.12 -6.00
CA ALA A 117 -37.52 46.18 -7.09
C ALA A 117 -38.75 45.29 -6.83
N GLY A 118 -39.66 45.22 -7.81
CA GLY A 118 -40.90 44.44 -7.72
C GLY A 118 -42.05 45.12 -6.95
N VAL A 119 -41.85 46.30 -6.38
CA VAL A 119 -42.92 47.15 -5.83
C VAL A 119 -43.32 48.18 -6.89
N SER A 120 -44.61 48.55 -6.95
CA SER A 120 -45.10 49.66 -7.77
C SER A 120 -45.87 50.64 -6.89
N ILE A 121 -45.61 51.93 -7.03
CA ILE A 121 -46.27 53.01 -6.29
C ILE A 121 -46.84 54.00 -7.31
N PHE A 122 -48.16 54.20 -7.30
CA PHE A 122 -48.89 54.99 -8.30
C PHE A 122 -48.57 54.63 -9.78
N GLY A 123 -48.24 53.35 -10.04
CA GLY A 123 -47.87 52.84 -11.36
C GLY A 123 -46.37 52.95 -11.67
N VAL A 124 -45.59 53.70 -10.89
CA VAL A 124 -44.12 53.73 -11.01
C VAL A 124 -43.54 52.47 -10.37
N THR A 125 -43.06 51.56 -11.21
CA THR A 125 -42.44 50.30 -10.80
C THR A 125 -40.98 50.51 -10.41
N GLY A 126 -40.56 49.96 -9.27
CA GLY A 126 -39.21 50.06 -8.74
C GLY A 126 -38.16 49.36 -9.60
N ALA A 127 -37.00 50.00 -9.74
CA ALA A 127 -35.93 49.55 -10.61
C ALA A 127 -35.28 48.26 -10.08
N SER A 128 -34.87 47.38 -10.99
CA SER A 128 -34.38 46.03 -10.69
C SER A 128 -33.12 46.00 -9.81
N PHE A 129 -32.36 47.10 -9.72
CA PHE A 129 -31.19 47.22 -8.85
C PHE A 129 -31.50 47.65 -7.40
N VAL A 130 -32.73 48.09 -7.10
CA VAL A 130 -33.12 48.57 -5.76
C VAL A 130 -33.59 47.39 -4.89
N ILE A 131 -32.63 46.54 -4.48
CA ILE A 131 -32.89 45.30 -3.75
C ILE A 131 -32.67 45.42 -2.23
N SER A 132 -33.31 44.54 -1.47
CA SER A 132 -33.16 44.46 -0.01
C SER A 132 -31.92 43.64 0.37
N THR A 133 -30.89 44.29 0.90
CA THR A 133 -29.65 43.65 1.37
C THR A 133 -29.73 43.14 2.82
N ARG A 134 -30.92 43.12 3.44
CA ARG A 134 -31.14 42.59 4.79
C ARG A 134 -31.03 41.07 4.81
N ILE A 135 -30.16 40.54 5.67
CA ILE A 135 -29.86 39.11 5.84
C ILE A 135 -30.04 38.73 7.33
N THR A 136 -30.70 37.59 7.59
CA THR A 136 -31.10 37.14 8.95
C THR A 136 -30.31 35.95 9.51
N SER A 137 -29.61 35.20 8.66
CA SER A 137 -28.63 34.17 9.03
C SER A 137 -27.57 34.09 7.91
N ASP A 138 -26.43 33.47 8.18
CA ASP A 138 -25.45 33.06 7.14
C ASP A 138 -24.98 34.22 6.24
N ALA A 139 -24.78 35.39 6.85
CA ALA A 139 -24.29 36.58 6.16
C ALA A 139 -22.81 36.42 5.76
N ALA A 140 -22.53 36.66 4.48
CA ALA A 140 -21.17 36.59 3.93
C ALA A 140 -20.21 37.52 4.69
N THR A 141 -19.07 36.97 5.08
CA THR A 141 -17.95 37.68 5.70
C THR A 141 -17.00 38.25 4.63
N THR A 142 -16.01 39.03 5.05
CA THR A 142 -14.93 39.46 4.14
C THR A 142 -14.12 38.26 3.63
N SER A 143 -13.94 37.22 4.45
CA SER A 143 -13.26 35.96 4.12
C SER A 143 -14.01 35.07 3.12
N ASP A 144 -15.28 35.32 2.83
CA ASP A 144 -16.06 34.59 1.81
C ASP A 144 -15.96 35.23 0.42
N ILE A 145 -15.40 36.45 0.33
CA ILE A 145 -15.33 37.25 -0.88
C ILE A 145 -13.86 37.45 -1.28
N LEU A 146 -13.56 37.28 -2.57
CA LEU A 146 -12.20 37.44 -3.09
C LEU A 146 -11.66 38.87 -2.93
N VAL A 147 -10.36 39.00 -2.67
CA VAL A 147 -9.64 40.29 -2.64
C VAL A 147 -9.98 41.14 -3.87
N GLY A 148 -10.37 42.39 -3.63
CA GLY A 148 -10.76 43.34 -4.68
C GLY A 148 -12.16 43.11 -5.28
N LYS A 149 -12.97 42.19 -4.73
CA LYS A 149 -14.41 42.09 -4.98
C LYS A 149 -15.19 42.66 -3.80
N THR A 150 -16.44 43.08 -4.03
CA THR A 150 -17.30 43.66 -2.99
C THR A 150 -18.69 43.06 -3.03
N GLY A 151 -19.35 43.03 -1.87
CA GLY A 151 -20.75 42.68 -1.70
C GLY A 151 -21.44 43.63 -0.73
N TRP A 152 -22.74 43.43 -0.48
CA TRP A 152 -23.50 44.22 0.49
C TRP A 152 -24.24 43.33 1.47
N VAL A 153 -24.09 43.62 2.77
CA VAL A 153 -24.67 42.87 3.87
C VAL A 153 -25.32 43.86 4.85
N ASN A 154 -26.63 43.73 5.07
CA ASN A 154 -27.41 44.59 5.96
C ASN A 154 -27.22 46.10 5.70
N GLY A 155 -27.04 46.48 4.44
CA GLY A 155 -26.80 47.87 3.99
C GLY A 155 -25.34 48.30 3.94
N ALA A 156 -24.43 47.63 4.65
CA ALA A 156 -23.00 47.91 4.58
C ALA A 156 -22.35 47.26 3.35
N GLN A 157 -21.46 47.99 2.67
CA GLN A 157 -20.58 47.40 1.66
C GLN A 157 -19.43 46.67 2.37
N ILE A 158 -19.17 45.43 1.98
CA ILE A 158 -18.02 44.64 2.44
C ILE A 158 -17.07 44.39 1.26
N THR A 159 -15.78 44.49 1.52
CA THR A 159 -14.71 44.19 0.55
C THR A 159 -14.06 42.87 0.93
N GLY A 160 -13.81 42.02 -0.06
CA GLY A 160 -13.24 40.69 0.15
C GLY A 160 -11.81 40.71 0.64
N SER A 161 -11.48 39.72 1.48
CA SER A 161 -10.14 39.41 1.99
C SER A 161 -9.67 38.01 1.60
N ALA A 162 -10.50 37.20 0.94
CA ALA A 162 -10.13 35.85 0.51
C ALA A 162 -9.06 35.90 -0.60
N ALA A 163 -7.86 35.40 -0.30
CA ALA A 163 -6.78 35.29 -1.26
C ALA A 163 -7.04 34.14 -2.27
N SER A 164 -6.42 34.24 -3.45
CA SER A 164 -6.21 33.08 -4.31
C SER A 164 -5.17 32.17 -3.65
N ALA A 165 -5.49 30.89 -3.47
CA ALA A 165 -4.56 29.93 -2.86
C ALA A 165 -3.46 29.51 -3.86
N ASN A 166 -2.27 29.23 -3.33
CA ASN A 166 -1.19 28.57 -4.07
C ASN A 166 -1.41 27.04 -4.02
N PRO A 167 -1.50 26.33 -5.16
CA PRO A 167 -1.66 24.87 -5.18
C PRO A 167 -0.35 24.08 -4.94
N LEU A 168 0.77 24.77 -4.68
CA LEU A 168 2.04 24.16 -4.31
C LEU A 168 2.05 23.76 -2.83
N ILE A 169 2.15 22.46 -2.58
CA ILE A 169 2.28 21.84 -1.27
C ILE A 169 3.77 21.55 -1.03
N ALA A 170 4.41 22.42 -0.25
CA ALA A 170 5.83 22.35 0.12
C ALA A 170 6.08 21.85 1.56
N SER A 171 5.02 21.43 2.26
CA SER A 171 5.07 20.86 3.62
C SER A 171 4.10 19.69 3.68
N TRP A 172 4.56 18.55 4.18
CA TRP A 172 3.82 17.29 4.23
C TRP A 172 4.36 16.41 5.37
N ASN A 173 3.51 15.53 5.89
CA ASN A 173 3.85 14.57 6.94
C ASN A 173 3.95 13.16 6.34
N TYR A 174 4.88 12.36 6.86
CA TYR A 174 4.98 10.94 6.55
C TYR A 174 4.53 10.09 7.74
N ASP A 175 3.46 9.30 7.56
CA ASP A 175 3.06 8.30 8.53
C ASP A 175 3.91 7.04 8.33
N ALA A 176 4.90 6.84 9.20
CA ALA A 176 5.78 5.69 9.16
C ALA A 176 5.12 4.35 9.56
N VAL A 177 3.90 4.38 10.14
CA VAL A 177 3.13 3.18 10.51
C VAL A 177 2.30 2.70 9.33
N ASN A 178 1.57 3.60 8.66
CA ASN A 178 0.71 3.28 7.52
C ASN A 178 1.41 3.45 6.15
N GLN A 179 2.63 4.00 6.13
CA GLN A 179 3.48 4.22 4.95
C GLN A 179 2.89 5.19 3.91
N TRP A 180 2.06 6.14 4.34
CA TRP A 180 1.42 7.14 3.48
C TRP A 180 1.92 8.56 3.79
N ILE A 181 1.78 9.45 2.80
CA ILE A 181 2.07 10.87 2.92
C ILE A 181 0.75 11.63 3.02
N GLU A 182 0.64 12.52 4.01
CA GLU A 182 -0.51 13.39 4.24
C GLU A 182 -0.09 14.86 4.20
N ALA A 183 -0.94 15.73 3.64
CA ALA A 183 -0.71 17.16 3.62
C ALA A 183 -2.03 17.94 3.58
N ASP A 184 -2.11 19.02 4.38
CA ASP A 184 -3.24 19.94 4.36
C ASP A 184 -3.29 20.74 3.05
N ILE A 185 -4.42 20.70 2.36
CA ILE A 185 -4.71 21.61 1.25
C ILE A 185 -5.14 22.96 1.86
N PRO A 186 -4.43 24.08 1.61
CA PRO A 186 -4.78 25.37 2.21
C PRO A 186 -6.19 25.85 1.84
N ASN A 187 -6.89 26.46 2.80
CA ASN A 187 -8.19 27.07 2.56
C ASN A 187 -8.08 28.25 1.58
N GLY A 188 -8.79 28.15 0.45
CA GLY A 188 -8.89 29.25 -0.52
C GLY A 188 -9.46 28.81 -1.86
N ARG A 189 -9.53 29.74 -2.82
CA ARG A 189 -10.10 29.47 -4.15
C ARG A 189 -9.03 29.05 -5.14
N TYR A 190 -9.09 27.78 -5.56
CA TYR A 190 -8.32 27.25 -6.67
C TYR A 190 -9.02 27.52 -8.02
N PRO A 191 -8.38 28.15 -9.01
CA PRO A 191 -8.93 28.22 -10.36
C PRO A 191 -8.98 26.83 -11.02
N ALA A 192 -9.93 26.62 -11.93
CA ALA A 192 -10.02 25.37 -12.70
C ALA A 192 -8.69 25.07 -13.42
N GLN A 193 -8.33 23.79 -13.51
CA GLN A 193 -7.01 23.30 -13.96
C GLN A 193 -5.84 23.48 -12.97
N SER A 194 -6.07 23.95 -11.74
CA SER A 194 -5.06 23.83 -10.67
C SER A 194 -4.90 22.37 -10.26
N ALA A 195 -3.78 21.75 -10.64
CA ALA A 195 -3.33 20.50 -10.04
C ALA A 195 -2.64 20.80 -8.69
N CYS A 196 -2.91 20.00 -7.65
CA CYS A 196 -2.11 20.04 -6.43
C CYS A 196 -0.70 19.54 -6.76
N GLN A 197 0.32 20.35 -6.46
CA GLN A 197 1.71 20.03 -6.78
C GLN A 197 2.48 19.76 -5.49
N PHE A 198 2.98 18.54 -5.34
CA PHE A 198 3.93 18.21 -4.28
C PHE A 198 5.35 18.46 -4.79
N THR A 199 6.16 19.15 -4.00
CA THR A 199 7.61 19.25 -4.22
C THR A 199 8.34 18.60 -3.06
N ASP A 200 8.93 17.45 -3.31
CA ASP A 200 9.94 16.86 -2.46
C ASP A 200 11.31 17.39 -2.93
N VAL A 201 11.97 18.17 -2.06
CA VAL A 201 13.29 18.75 -2.33
C VAL A 201 14.41 17.71 -2.28
N ASP A 202 14.16 16.57 -1.63
CA ASP A 202 15.08 15.46 -1.51
C ASP A 202 14.87 14.41 -2.63
N LEU A 203 13.86 14.56 -3.49
CA LEU A 203 13.65 13.74 -4.69
C LEU A 203 14.59 14.15 -5.85
N ILE A 204 15.88 14.16 -5.57
CA ILE A 204 16.97 14.46 -6.52
C ILE A 204 17.82 13.22 -6.78
N PRO A 205 18.46 13.08 -7.96
CA PRO A 205 19.36 11.95 -8.24
C PRO A 205 20.48 11.77 -7.21
N ALA A 206 20.90 12.84 -6.54
CA ALA A 206 21.93 12.83 -5.49
C ALA A 206 21.47 12.24 -4.13
N ASN A 207 20.18 11.95 -3.95
CA ASN A 207 19.64 11.31 -2.76
C ASN A 207 19.11 9.89 -3.04
N ILE A 208 18.95 9.53 -4.31
CA ILE A 208 18.39 8.25 -4.75
C ILE A 208 19.53 7.33 -5.20
N CYS A 209 19.46 6.06 -4.80
CA CYS A 209 20.48 5.05 -5.13
C CYS A 209 20.62 4.82 -6.64
N ALA A 210 21.86 4.74 -7.12
CA ALA A 210 22.18 4.35 -8.49
C ALA A 210 21.45 3.04 -8.89
N GLY A 211 20.86 3.03 -10.09
CA GLY A 211 20.06 1.91 -10.59
C GLY A 211 18.67 1.77 -9.96
N ARG A 212 18.24 2.68 -9.08
CA ARG A 212 16.85 2.83 -8.63
C ARG A 212 16.21 4.05 -9.29
N THR A 213 14.88 4.04 -9.40
CA THR A 213 14.10 5.14 -9.95
C THR A 213 12.87 5.37 -9.06
N ILE A 214 12.64 6.61 -8.64
CA ILE A 214 11.48 7.02 -7.84
C ILE A 214 10.78 8.16 -8.60
N PHE A 215 9.49 8.01 -8.92
CA PHE A 215 8.71 8.97 -9.72
C PHE A 215 9.46 9.51 -10.97
N THR A 216 10.00 8.58 -11.78
CA THR A 216 10.88 8.79 -12.95
C THR A 216 12.24 9.46 -12.72
N VAL A 217 12.55 9.92 -11.51
CA VAL A 217 13.90 10.37 -11.13
C VAL A 217 14.78 9.15 -10.89
N THR A 218 15.72 8.90 -11.81
CA THR A 218 16.73 7.84 -11.66
C THR A 218 17.85 8.33 -10.74
N GLY A 219 18.23 7.48 -9.78
CA GLY A 219 19.29 7.76 -8.84
C GLY A 219 20.68 7.79 -9.46
N ALA A 220 21.51 8.68 -8.95
CA ALA A 220 22.92 8.84 -9.29
C ALA A 220 23.84 8.62 -8.08
N THR A 221 23.29 8.51 -6.86
CA THR A 221 24.09 8.39 -5.64
C THR A 221 24.55 6.97 -5.38
N VAL A 222 25.83 6.86 -5.01
CA VAL A 222 26.50 5.63 -4.59
C VAL A 222 25.95 5.24 -3.21
N CYS A 223 24.87 4.47 -3.20
CA CYS A 223 24.29 3.98 -1.94
C CYS A 223 25.17 2.90 -1.32
N ASN A 224 25.53 3.11 -0.06
CA ASN A 224 26.31 2.19 0.75
C ASN A 224 25.57 0.86 0.94
N GLY A 225 26.06 -0.19 0.30
CA GLY A 225 25.69 -1.56 0.65
C GLY A 225 26.32 -1.93 1.99
N ALA A 226 25.51 -2.33 2.98
CA ALA A 226 26.03 -2.91 4.20
C ALA A 226 26.60 -4.30 3.90
N ALA A 227 27.92 -4.37 3.70
CA ALA A 227 28.62 -5.62 3.52
C ALA A 227 28.53 -6.48 4.79
N GLY A 228 28.09 -7.73 4.66
CA GLY A 228 28.51 -8.76 5.59
C GLY A 228 30.03 -8.92 5.49
N ALA A 229 30.73 -9.00 6.62
CA ALA A 229 32.18 -9.16 6.61
C ALA A 229 32.58 -10.43 5.82
N GLY A 230 33.37 -10.24 4.75
CA GLY A 230 33.83 -11.33 3.88
C GLY A 230 33.42 -11.26 2.41
N MET A 231 32.67 -10.25 1.94
CA MET A 231 32.41 -10.09 0.51
C MET A 231 33.68 -9.68 -0.26
N VAL A 232 34.09 -10.51 -1.22
CA VAL A 232 35.30 -10.32 -2.04
C VAL A 232 35.00 -9.37 -3.21
N ALA A 233 35.79 -8.32 -3.37
CA ALA A 233 35.70 -7.40 -4.49
C ALA A 233 36.32 -7.98 -5.78
N PRO A 234 35.87 -7.55 -6.99
CA PRO A 234 36.58 -7.81 -8.23
C PRO A 234 38.07 -7.40 -8.09
N GLY A 235 38.98 -8.37 -8.21
CA GLY A 235 40.41 -8.17 -7.90
C GLY A 235 40.91 -8.88 -6.63
N ASN A 236 40.12 -9.76 -6.01
CA ASN A 236 40.55 -10.62 -4.88
C ASN A 236 40.97 -9.87 -3.61
N GLN A 237 40.39 -8.69 -3.38
CA GLN A 237 40.58 -7.89 -2.16
C GLN A 237 39.44 -8.12 -1.17
N ILE A 238 39.77 -8.25 0.11
CA ILE A 238 38.80 -8.06 1.20
C ILE A 238 38.70 -6.57 1.49
N CYS A 239 37.49 -6.03 1.36
CA CYS A 239 37.14 -4.68 1.76
C CYS A 239 36.32 -4.71 3.04
N THR A 240 36.68 -3.89 4.04
CA THR A 240 35.91 -3.74 5.28
C THR A 240 35.37 -2.32 5.42
N GLY A 241 34.07 -2.18 5.68
CA GLY A 241 33.35 -0.91 5.63
C GLY A 241 32.34 -0.87 4.48
N TYR A 242 31.92 0.33 4.07
CA TYR A 242 30.88 0.50 3.05
C TYR A 242 31.47 0.70 1.66
N TYR A 243 31.05 -0.14 0.71
CA TYR A 243 31.25 0.08 -0.72
C TYR A 243 29.92 0.47 -1.39
N GLY A 244 30.04 1.05 -2.58
CA GLY A 244 28.94 1.16 -3.52
C GLY A 244 29.44 1.15 -4.96
N TYR A 245 28.50 0.91 -5.87
CA TYR A 245 28.76 0.86 -7.31
C TYR A 245 28.33 2.17 -7.95
N ASP A 246 29.09 2.64 -8.94
CA ASP A 246 28.70 3.77 -9.76
C ASP A 246 27.70 3.37 -10.87
N ASN A 247 27.31 4.35 -11.70
CA ASN A 247 26.39 4.14 -12.81
C ASN A 247 26.95 3.31 -13.99
N THR A 248 28.21 2.87 -13.92
CA THR A 248 28.83 1.92 -14.86
C THR A 248 28.94 0.50 -14.29
N GLY A 249 28.63 0.31 -13.00
CA GLY A 249 28.88 -0.93 -12.27
C GLY A 249 30.32 -1.05 -11.76
N THR A 250 31.12 0.01 -11.84
CA THR A 250 32.47 0.06 -11.26
C THR A 250 32.37 0.31 -9.76
N LEU A 251 33.25 -0.30 -8.96
CA LEU A 251 33.36 0.00 -7.53
C LEU A 251 33.93 1.40 -7.33
N SER A 252 33.15 2.28 -6.70
CA SER A 252 33.63 3.57 -6.21
C SER A 252 34.09 3.42 -4.75
N PRO A 253 35.31 3.85 -4.37
CA PRO A 253 35.78 3.76 -3.00
C PRO A 253 34.93 4.63 -2.05
N GLY A 254 34.05 3.97 -1.29
CA GLY A 254 33.42 4.55 -0.11
C GLY A 254 34.38 4.55 1.09
N SER A 255 33.84 4.53 2.31
CA SER A 255 34.64 4.34 3.53
C SER A 255 35.09 2.88 3.76
N ALA A 256 35.13 2.08 2.70
CA ALA A 256 35.68 0.73 2.70
C ALA A 256 37.21 0.77 2.69
N ASN A 257 37.83 0.27 3.76
CA ASN A 257 39.25 -0.02 3.80
C ASN A 257 39.50 -1.35 3.07
N CYS A 258 39.76 -1.26 1.76
CA CYS A 258 40.21 -2.38 0.95
C CYS A 258 41.69 -2.63 1.21
N SER A 259 42.00 -3.79 1.77
CA SER A 259 43.39 -4.19 2.00
C SER A 259 44.10 -4.41 0.67
N GLY A 260 45.19 -3.68 0.44
CA GLY A 260 46.04 -3.80 -0.76
C GLY A 260 46.80 -5.13 -0.88
N LYS A 261 46.55 -6.10 0.02
CA LYS A 261 47.01 -7.47 -0.13
C LYS A 261 46.12 -8.19 -1.15
N ASN A 262 46.72 -8.79 -2.18
CA ASN A 262 46.01 -9.77 -3.00
C ASN A 262 45.79 -11.03 -2.16
N TYR A 263 44.55 -11.33 -1.79
CA TYR A 263 44.24 -12.50 -0.96
C TYR A 263 44.30 -13.77 -1.80
N THR A 264 44.79 -14.84 -1.19
CA THR A 264 44.95 -16.17 -1.76
C THR A 264 44.28 -17.22 -0.87
N PHE A 265 44.15 -18.47 -1.32
CA PHE A 265 43.44 -19.52 -0.56
C PHE A 265 43.93 -19.68 0.89
N LYS A 266 45.26 -19.59 1.10
CA LYS A 266 45.91 -19.65 2.41
C LYS A 266 45.58 -18.47 3.36
N ASP A 267 45.02 -17.38 2.85
CA ASP A 267 44.54 -16.26 3.67
C ASP A 267 43.12 -16.49 4.22
N TYR A 268 42.33 -17.38 3.60
CA TYR A 268 40.95 -17.70 3.99
C TYR A 268 40.83 -19.03 4.77
N VAL A 269 41.82 -19.90 4.66
CA VAL A 269 41.96 -21.12 5.45
C VAL A 269 42.72 -20.81 6.74
N SER A 270 42.13 -21.16 7.88
CA SER A 270 42.83 -21.10 9.17
C SER A 270 43.88 -22.19 9.26
N SER A 271 44.99 -21.89 9.94
CA SER A 271 46.04 -22.86 10.24
C SER A 271 45.47 -24.10 10.94
N ASN A 272 46.01 -25.27 10.57
CA ASN A 272 45.72 -26.54 11.24
C ASN A 272 46.70 -26.84 12.39
N GLU A 273 47.61 -25.92 12.72
CA GLU A 273 48.46 -26.04 13.92
C GLU A 273 47.59 -26.05 15.17
N HIS A 274 47.89 -26.98 16.08
CA HIS A 274 47.17 -27.18 17.33
C HIS A 274 47.28 -25.97 18.25
N ARG A 275 46.14 -25.43 18.71
CA ARG A 275 46.09 -24.31 19.67
C ARG A 275 45.26 -24.60 20.92
N ASP A 276 45.36 -23.74 21.93
CA ASP A 276 44.38 -23.71 23.00
C ASP A 276 43.04 -23.15 22.48
N LYS A 277 41.89 -23.74 22.89
CA LYS A 277 40.55 -23.39 22.36
C LYS A 277 40.12 -21.93 22.58
N ALA A 278 40.83 -21.18 23.42
CA ALA A 278 40.62 -19.75 23.67
C ALA A 278 41.62 -18.84 22.91
N THR A 279 42.59 -19.41 22.20
CA THR A 279 43.51 -18.68 21.31
C THR A 279 42.83 -18.43 19.97
N ALA A 280 42.95 -17.22 19.43
CA ALA A 280 42.38 -16.87 18.13
C ALA A 280 43.07 -17.64 16.98
N PRO A 281 42.34 -18.09 15.95
CA PRO A 281 42.91 -18.78 14.80
C PRO A 281 43.75 -17.85 13.91
N ILE A 282 45.00 -18.20 13.65
CA ILE A 282 45.82 -17.63 12.58
C ILE A 282 45.46 -18.24 11.21
N THR A 283 45.89 -17.58 10.13
CA THR A 283 45.71 -18.10 8.75
C THR A 283 46.82 -19.10 8.39
N LEU A 284 46.58 -19.94 7.38
CA LEU A 284 47.60 -20.80 6.79
C LEU A 284 48.75 -19.98 6.16
N ASP A 285 48.49 -18.75 5.70
CA ASP A 285 49.53 -17.80 5.30
C ASP A 285 50.41 -17.40 6.50
N THR A 286 49.79 -17.04 7.63
CA THR A 286 50.52 -16.68 8.86
C THR A 286 51.40 -17.82 9.35
N GLU A 287 50.89 -19.05 9.40
CA GLU A 287 51.69 -20.25 9.71
C GLU A 287 52.88 -20.37 8.73
N ALA A 288 52.60 -20.33 7.42
CA ALA A 288 53.59 -20.51 6.37
C ALA A 288 54.59 -19.35 6.20
N THR A 289 54.37 -18.18 6.82
CA THR A 289 55.32 -17.05 6.80
C THR A 289 56.00 -16.80 8.14
N THR A 290 55.31 -16.99 9.27
CA THR A 290 55.82 -16.66 10.60
C THR A 290 56.62 -17.81 11.21
N ASN A 291 56.18 -19.06 11.02
CA ASN A 291 56.93 -20.23 11.48
C ASN A 291 58.04 -20.64 10.50
N ALA A 292 58.03 -20.11 9.26
CA ALA A 292 59.05 -20.41 8.25
C ALA A 292 60.44 -19.87 8.64
N GLY A 293 61.43 -20.76 8.64
CA GLY A 293 62.81 -20.42 8.98
C GLY A 293 63.08 -20.23 10.49
N GLN A 294 62.06 -20.34 11.33
CA GLN A 294 62.22 -20.38 12.79
C GLN A 294 62.49 -21.80 13.27
N ASN A 295 63.15 -21.93 14.41
CA ASN A 295 63.01 -23.16 15.19
C ASN A 295 61.56 -23.22 15.70
N TYR A 296 60.88 -24.36 15.53
CA TYR A 296 59.45 -24.53 15.85
C TYR A 296 59.22 -24.61 17.37
N THR A 297 59.37 -23.48 18.07
CA THR A 297 59.44 -23.36 19.54
C THR A 297 58.11 -23.03 20.21
N ASN A 298 56.99 -23.10 19.47
CA ASN A 298 55.68 -22.56 19.84
C ASN A 298 55.73 -21.03 19.96
N THR A 299 56.11 -20.38 18.86
CA THR A 299 56.38 -18.93 18.75
C THR A 299 55.15 -18.06 19.06
N ASP A 300 53.96 -18.47 18.62
CA ASP A 300 52.71 -17.74 18.87
C ASP A 300 52.02 -18.24 20.18
N PRO A 301 51.67 -17.34 21.13
CA PRO A 301 51.10 -17.73 22.43
C PRO A 301 49.81 -18.58 22.36
N GLY A 302 49.97 -19.88 22.61
CA GLY A 302 48.89 -20.88 22.66
C GLY A 302 48.97 -21.94 21.57
N TYR A 303 49.74 -21.69 20.51
CA TYR A 303 50.05 -22.63 19.42
C TYR A 303 51.04 -23.71 19.84
N ARG A 304 51.15 -24.77 19.02
CA ARG A 304 51.89 -26.01 19.34
C ARG A 304 52.40 -26.75 18.10
N ALA A 305 53.73 -26.80 17.99
CA ALA A 305 54.44 -27.74 17.12
C ALA A 305 54.24 -29.22 17.51
N VAL A 306 53.96 -29.48 18.79
CA VAL A 306 53.83 -30.83 19.38
C VAL A 306 52.49 -30.93 20.12
N PRO A 307 51.60 -31.86 19.73
CA PRO A 307 50.30 -32.03 20.39
C PRO A 307 50.42 -32.33 21.89
N LYS A 308 49.55 -31.70 22.68
CA LYS A 308 49.35 -32.00 24.11
C LYS A 308 48.13 -32.91 24.25
N ILE A 309 48.36 -34.17 24.58
CA ILE A 309 47.33 -35.23 24.72
C ILE A 309 46.12 -34.81 25.59
N SER A 310 46.31 -33.91 26.55
CA SER A 310 45.24 -33.41 27.44
C SER A 310 44.50 -32.15 26.94
N LYS A 311 44.79 -31.68 25.72
CA LYS A 311 44.18 -30.49 25.09
C LYS A 311 43.87 -30.65 23.61
N ASP A 312 44.65 -31.47 22.91
CA ASP A 312 44.51 -31.72 21.48
C ASP A 312 43.66 -32.96 21.24
N ASP A 313 42.36 -32.71 21.22
CA ASP A 313 41.37 -33.61 20.63
C ASP A 313 41.23 -33.32 19.12
N ASP A 314 40.68 -34.26 18.36
CA ASP A 314 40.30 -34.01 16.95
C ASP A 314 39.13 -33.02 16.81
N SER A 315 38.49 -32.63 17.92
CA SER A 315 37.23 -31.88 17.84
C SER A 315 36.76 -31.13 19.07
N GLY A 316 36.28 -29.92 18.78
CA GLY A 316 35.53 -29.08 19.70
C GLY A 316 34.18 -29.63 20.14
N THR A 317 33.61 -28.97 21.15
CA THR A 317 32.24 -29.21 21.61
C THR A 317 31.25 -29.14 20.42
N PRO A 318 30.47 -30.19 20.14
CA PRO A 318 29.45 -30.16 19.09
C PRO A 318 28.37 -29.09 19.32
N ILE A 319 27.48 -28.90 18.34
CA ILE A 319 26.19 -28.23 18.60
C ILE A 319 25.43 -29.00 19.67
N ASP A 320 25.08 -28.32 20.76
CA ASP A 320 24.43 -28.92 21.92
C ASP A 320 22.91 -28.96 21.73
N ARG A 321 22.46 -29.98 20.99
CA ARG A 321 21.04 -30.24 20.72
C ARG A 321 20.23 -30.65 21.97
N SER A 322 20.85 -30.74 23.16
CA SER A 322 20.10 -30.91 24.42
C SER A 322 19.50 -29.59 24.91
N LYS A 323 20.13 -28.44 24.60
CA LYS A 323 19.54 -27.11 24.83
C LYS A 323 18.25 -26.92 24.04
N TRP A 324 18.13 -27.61 22.91
CA TRP A 324 16.94 -27.65 22.05
C TRP A 324 15.81 -28.55 22.59
N ASN A 325 15.80 -28.90 23.88
CA ASN A 325 14.75 -29.75 24.46
C ASN A 325 13.35 -29.15 24.35
N HIS A 326 13.18 -27.82 24.30
CA HIS A 326 11.88 -27.18 24.03
C HIS A 326 11.41 -27.33 22.58
N CYS A 327 12.28 -27.81 21.67
CA CYS A 327 11.94 -28.16 20.29
C CYS A 327 11.28 -29.54 20.17
N LYS A 328 11.33 -30.37 21.22
CA LYS A 328 10.61 -31.65 21.26
C LYS A 328 9.13 -31.33 21.47
N ALA A 329 8.27 -31.83 20.57
CA ALA A 329 6.86 -31.52 20.60
C ALA A 329 6.21 -31.97 21.92
N ASP A 330 5.34 -31.12 22.48
CA ASP A 330 4.43 -31.56 23.54
C ASP A 330 3.47 -32.61 22.97
N ARG A 331 3.73 -33.88 23.34
CA ARG A 331 2.98 -35.03 22.83
C ARG A 331 1.57 -35.16 23.43
N THR A 332 1.16 -34.26 24.34
CA THR A 332 -0.19 -34.28 24.94
C THR A 332 -1.28 -33.69 24.04
N THR A 333 -0.95 -32.80 23.10
CA THR A 333 -1.92 -32.17 22.18
C THR A 333 -1.44 -32.19 20.73
N TYR A 334 -1.68 -33.32 20.04
CA TYR A 334 -1.40 -33.47 18.61
C TYR A 334 -2.32 -32.59 17.75
N ASN A 335 -1.91 -31.34 17.55
CA ASN A 335 -2.56 -30.38 16.67
C ASN A 335 -1.68 -30.14 15.43
N ALA A 336 -2.22 -30.37 14.23
CA ALA A 336 -1.50 -30.12 12.97
C ALA A 336 -1.10 -28.64 12.77
N ASN A 337 -1.76 -27.72 13.49
CA ASN A 337 -1.44 -26.28 13.51
C ASN A 337 -0.48 -25.89 14.65
N ALA A 338 0.16 -26.85 15.35
CA ALA A 338 1.14 -26.53 16.39
C ALA A 338 2.40 -25.87 15.80
N THR A 339 2.66 -24.63 16.21
CA THR A 339 3.90 -23.91 15.85
C THR A 339 5.09 -24.58 16.52
N TYR A 340 5.79 -25.46 15.80
CA TYR A 340 7.06 -26.04 16.25
C TYR A 340 8.05 -24.90 16.57
N PRO A 341 8.45 -24.69 17.85
CA PRO A 341 9.09 -23.44 18.28
C PRO A 341 10.48 -23.22 17.66
N CYS A 342 11.08 -24.28 17.13
CA CYS A 342 12.41 -24.28 16.52
C CYS A 342 12.38 -24.55 15.01
N LYS A 343 11.26 -24.25 14.35
CA LYS A 343 11.21 -24.12 12.88
C LYS A 343 11.81 -22.76 12.52
N CYS A 344 12.76 -22.73 11.58
CA CYS A 344 13.45 -21.50 11.17
C CYS A 344 13.96 -21.56 9.74
N GLY A 345 14.21 -20.40 9.14
CA GLY A 345 14.73 -20.25 7.78
C GLY A 345 13.76 -20.68 6.69
N THR A 346 12.48 -20.87 7.00
CA THR A 346 11.50 -21.50 6.09
C THR A 346 10.70 -20.51 5.22
N THR A 347 10.83 -19.21 5.47
CA THR A 347 10.05 -18.18 4.77
C THR A 347 10.42 -18.10 3.29
N THR A 348 9.43 -18.32 2.42
CA THR A 348 9.57 -18.23 0.96
C THR A 348 10.00 -16.82 0.54
N GLY A 349 11.01 -16.72 -0.32
CA GLY A 349 11.55 -15.43 -0.79
C GLY A 349 12.72 -14.90 0.06
N ASN A 350 12.93 -15.40 1.28
CA ASN A 350 14.10 -15.01 2.07
C ASN A 350 15.39 -15.57 1.46
N THR A 351 16.36 -14.70 1.19
CA THR A 351 17.75 -15.05 0.85
C THR A 351 18.39 -15.92 1.93
N ILE A 352 19.47 -16.65 1.60
CA ILE A 352 20.21 -17.47 2.58
C ILE A 352 20.64 -16.65 3.81
N ALA A 353 21.08 -15.40 3.61
CA ALA A 353 21.42 -14.49 4.71
C ALA A 353 20.21 -14.19 5.62
N GLN A 354 19.04 -13.90 5.05
CA GLN A 354 17.81 -13.69 5.83
C GLN A 354 17.34 -14.97 6.55
N ARG A 355 17.52 -16.15 5.94
CA ARG A 355 17.19 -17.44 6.56
C ARG A 355 18.12 -17.79 7.73
N ILE A 356 19.42 -17.50 7.58
CA ILE A 356 20.41 -17.55 8.68
C ILE A 356 20.02 -16.61 9.82
N SER A 357 19.65 -15.37 9.53
CA SER A 357 19.21 -14.41 10.56
C SER A 357 17.94 -14.88 11.28
N ASP A 358 16.98 -15.47 10.57
CA ASP A 358 15.76 -16.05 11.14
C ASP A 358 16.08 -17.24 12.08
N CYS A 359 17.02 -18.11 11.69
CA CYS A 359 17.51 -19.19 12.56
C CYS A 359 18.31 -18.70 13.77
N ALA A 360 19.11 -17.63 13.64
CA ALA A 360 19.83 -17.02 14.75
C ALA A 360 18.91 -16.25 15.72
N ALA A 361 17.81 -15.68 15.23
CA ALA A 361 16.80 -14.99 16.03
C ALA A 361 15.79 -15.94 16.70
N ASN A 362 15.74 -17.22 16.30
CA ASN A 362 14.81 -18.20 16.86
C ASN A 362 15.15 -18.50 18.34
N GLY A 363 14.27 -18.10 19.26
CA GLY A 363 14.48 -18.23 20.71
C GLY A 363 14.57 -19.66 21.25
N GLY A 364 14.20 -20.69 20.48
CA GLY A 364 14.38 -22.11 20.83
C GLY A 364 15.72 -22.70 20.38
N ILE A 365 16.45 -22.01 19.50
CA ILE A 365 17.75 -22.43 18.94
C ILE A 365 18.88 -21.54 19.46
N GLY A 366 18.67 -20.22 19.43
CA GLY A 366 19.58 -19.20 19.95
C GLY A 366 21.00 -19.28 19.38
N SER A 367 22.01 -19.14 20.24
CA SER A 367 23.42 -19.14 19.87
C SER A 367 23.89 -20.47 19.25
N GLU A 368 23.20 -21.58 19.48
CA GLU A 368 23.48 -22.86 18.81
C GLU A 368 23.04 -22.89 17.33
N ALA A 369 22.43 -21.81 16.80
CA ALA A 369 22.26 -21.62 15.35
C ALA A 369 23.59 -21.33 14.62
N THR A 370 24.68 -21.09 15.36
CA THR A 370 26.04 -20.95 14.84
C THR A 370 26.96 -21.92 15.57
N TRP A 371 27.62 -22.81 14.83
CA TRP A 371 28.79 -23.53 15.33
C TRP A 371 30.02 -22.74 14.91
N ASP A 372 30.91 -22.44 15.84
CA ASP A 372 32.07 -21.62 15.55
C ASP A 372 33.37 -22.33 15.92
N GLY A 373 34.07 -22.84 14.90
CA GLY A 373 35.35 -23.55 15.05
C GLY A 373 36.47 -22.70 15.65
N THR A 374 36.34 -21.37 15.63
CA THR A 374 37.32 -20.48 16.27
C THR A 374 37.30 -20.61 17.80
N ASN A 375 36.11 -20.79 18.39
CA ASN A 375 35.87 -20.85 19.84
C ASN A 375 35.59 -22.28 20.36
N ARG A 376 35.05 -23.17 19.52
CA ARG A 376 34.75 -24.55 19.90
C ARG A 376 35.92 -25.48 19.57
N GLY A 377 36.52 -25.33 18.38
CA GLY A 377 37.64 -26.12 17.88
C GLY A 377 39.01 -25.65 18.36
N ASN A 378 40.04 -26.42 18.01
CA ASN A 378 41.45 -26.27 18.39
C ASN A 378 42.43 -26.32 17.19
N SER A 379 41.91 -26.49 15.96
CA SER A 379 42.65 -26.53 14.70
C SER A 379 41.94 -25.65 13.66
N GLY A 380 42.13 -25.87 12.35
CA GLY A 380 41.67 -24.95 11.29
C GLY A 380 40.16 -24.85 11.06
N GLN A 381 39.32 -25.33 11.99
CA GLN A 381 37.87 -25.40 11.83
C GLN A 381 37.22 -24.02 11.63
N GLY A 382 36.20 -23.96 10.78
CA GLY A 382 35.52 -22.72 10.37
C GLY A 382 34.24 -22.44 11.14
N THR A 383 33.58 -21.33 10.81
CA THR A 383 32.23 -21.03 11.31
C THR A 383 31.18 -21.65 10.38
N TRP A 384 30.13 -22.22 10.95
CA TRP A 384 28.97 -22.76 10.24
C TRP A 384 27.69 -22.15 10.80
N ARG A 385 26.71 -21.87 9.92
CA ARG A 385 25.43 -21.28 10.32
C ARG A 385 24.25 -22.10 9.84
N LEU A 386 23.26 -22.26 10.70
CA LEU A 386 22.00 -22.94 10.39
C LEU A 386 21.20 -22.07 9.42
N VAL A 387 20.90 -22.60 8.24
CA VAL A 387 20.14 -21.90 7.19
C VAL A 387 18.67 -22.22 7.29
N THR A 388 18.31 -23.49 7.50
CA THR A 388 16.92 -23.90 7.69
C THR A 388 16.82 -24.99 8.74
N ARG A 389 15.77 -24.97 9.57
CA ARG A 389 15.32 -26.11 10.37
C ARG A 389 13.83 -26.33 10.14
N ILE A 390 13.47 -27.53 9.68
CA ILE A 390 12.09 -27.94 9.46
C ILE A 390 11.68 -29.01 10.46
N SER A 391 10.40 -29.01 10.84
CA SER A 391 9.81 -30.00 11.74
C SER A 391 9.61 -31.36 11.06
N TYR A 392 9.54 -32.41 11.88
CA TYR A 392 9.10 -33.74 11.47
C TYR A 392 7.69 -33.70 10.85
N ALA A 393 7.44 -34.52 9.83
CA ALA A 393 6.16 -34.56 9.14
C ALA A 393 5.10 -35.34 9.93
N SER A 394 3.87 -34.81 10.01
CA SER A 394 2.72 -35.47 10.64
C SER A 394 2.47 -36.87 10.04
N GLY A 395 2.36 -37.89 10.90
CA GLY A 395 1.78 -39.19 10.55
C GLY A 395 2.75 -40.37 10.37
N VAL A 396 4.06 -40.18 10.52
CA VAL A 396 5.00 -41.32 10.53
C VAL A 396 5.22 -41.83 11.98
N PRO A 397 5.16 -43.14 12.25
CA PRO A 397 5.37 -43.68 13.60
C PRO A 397 6.76 -43.36 14.15
N ASN A 398 6.80 -42.79 15.35
CA ASN A 398 8.02 -42.60 16.14
C ASN A 398 8.59 -43.99 16.53
N PRO A 399 9.84 -44.33 16.23
CA PRO A 399 10.48 -45.49 16.85
C PRO A 399 10.66 -45.25 18.35
N SER A 400 11.15 -46.24 19.10
CA SER A 400 11.06 -46.23 20.56
C SER A 400 11.72 -45.02 21.22
N GLN A 401 10.97 -44.35 22.12
CA GLN A 401 11.39 -43.20 22.96
C GLN A 401 12.59 -43.47 23.91
N THR A 402 13.23 -44.63 23.78
CA THR A 402 14.30 -45.14 24.63
C THR A 402 15.70 -44.73 24.18
N ASN A 403 15.86 -44.24 22.94
CA ASN A 403 17.15 -43.76 22.43
C ASN A 403 17.14 -42.23 22.26
N PRO A 404 17.86 -41.44 23.08
CA PRO A 404 17.94 -39.99 22.92
C PRO A 404 18.68 -39.56 21.63
N ASN A 405 19.32 -40.51 20.93
CA ASN A 405 19.99 -40.33 19.64
C ASN A 405 19.13 -40.79 18.44
N ASP A 406 17.83 -41.08 18.61
CA ASP A 406 16.97 -41.38 17.45
C ASP A 406 16.71 -40.10 16.64
N LEU A 407 17.23 -40.10 15.41
CA LEU A 407 17.21 -38.95 14.52
C LEU A 407 15.83 -38.69 13.86
N ASN A 408 14.78 -39.38 14.34
CA ASN A 408 13.38 -38.96 14.16
C ASN A 408 12.93 -37.86 15.14
N GLU A 409 13.50 -37.74 16.35
CA GLU A 409 13.08 -36.69 17.30
C GLU A 409 13.66 -35.30 16.96
N TYR A 410 14.60 -35.22 16.02
CA TYR A 410 15.27 -33.97 15.61
C TYR A 410 14.84 -33.56 14.21
N GLY A 411 14.40 -32.30 14.06
CA GLY A 411 14.02 -31.74 12.77
C GLY A 411 15.15 -31.76 11.75
N LYS A 412 14.82 -31.79 10.46
CA LYS A 412 15.83 -31.77 9.39
C LYS A 412 16.40 -30.37 9.24
N GLU A 413 17.71 -30.31 9.01
CA GLU A 413 18.54 -29.11 9.04
C GLU A 413 19.33 -28.95 7.73
N VAL A 414 19.50 -27.69 7.30
CA VAL A 414 20.49 -27.30 6.29
C VAL A 414 21.43 -26.29 6.93
N TRP A 415 22.73 -26.52 6.81
CA TRP A 415 23.78 -25.63 7.32
C TRP A 415 24.61 -25.06 6.18
N GLN A 416 25.11 -23.83 6.34
CA GLN A 416 26.09 -23.24 5.45
C GLN A 416 27.45 -23.18 6.13
N ASP A 417 28.43 -23.84 5.53
CA ASP A 417 29.85 -23.60 5.80
C ASP A 417 30.20 -22.17 5.37
N GLN A 418 30.59 -21.31 6.30
CA GLN A 418 30.86 -19.90 6.00
C GLN A 418 32.19 -19.69 5.27
N ARG A 419 33.07 -20.70 5.19
CA ARG A 419 34.35 -20.63 4.44
C ARG A 419 34.17 -20.95 2.96
N THR A 420 33.34 -21.95 2.62
CA THR A 420 33.05 -22.31 1.21
C THR A 420 31.77 -21.67 0.65
N GLY A 421 30.87 -21.21 1.52
CA GLY A 421 29.53 -20.75 1.13
C GLY A 421 28.56 -21.88 0.76
N LEU A 422 29.02 -23.14 0.76
CA LEU A 422 28.22 -24.30 0.36
C LEU A 422 27.19 -24.68 1.42
N LEU A 423 26.02 -25.09 0.95
CA LEU A 423 24.92 -25.61 1.76
C LEU A 423 25.08 -27.11 1.93
N TRP A 424 24.90 -27.62 3.14
CA TRP A 424 24.99 -29.04 3.48
C TRP A 424 23.65 -29.49 4.05
N SER A 425 23.06 -30.49 3.41
CA SER A 425 21.77 -31.05 3.80
C SER A 425 21.89 -31.95 5.03
N SER A 426 20.76 -32.30 5.64
CA SER A 426 20.66 -33.54 6.41
C SER A 426 20.70 -34.77 5.48
N GLY A 427 20.90 -35.98 6.02
CA GLY A 427 20.77 -37.21 5.26
C GLY A 427 19.35 -37.38 4.68
N GLN A 428 19.27 -37.70 3.39
CA GLN A 428 18.03 -37.87 2.63
C GLN A 428 17.45 -39.28 2.77
N GLY A 429 18.32 -40.30 2.81
CA GLY A 429 17.94 -41.73 2.88
C GLY A 429 19.13 -42.67 2.69
N LEU A 430 18.88 -43.98 2.74
CA LEU A 430 19.83 -45.05 2.44
C LEU A 430 19.57 -45.60 1.03
N THR A 431 20.58 -45.62 0.16
CA THR A 431 20.44 -46.21 -1.19
C THR A 431 21.79 -46.62 -1.78
N ASN A 432 21.81 -47.17 -2.99
CA ASN A 432 23.03 -47.53 -3.71
C ASN A 432 23.72 -46.30 -4.34
N TRP A 433 24.98 -46.42 -4.74
CA TRP A 433 25.74 -45.28 -5.26
C TRP A 433 25.15 -44.72 -6.56
N CYS A 434 24.63 -45.59 -7.43
CA CYS A 434 24.07 -45.21 -8.73
C CYS A 434 22.82 -44.34 -8.57
N LYS A 435 21.94 -44.67 -7.62
CA LYS A 435 20.80 -43.85 -7.20
C LYS A 435 21.20 -42.61 -6.38
N ALA A 436 22.34 -42.65 -5.71
CA ALA A 436 22.88 -41.49 -4.99
C ALA A 436 23.39 -40.41 -5.95
N SER A 437 24.11 -40.82 -7.00
CA SER A 437 24.69 -39.94 -8.01
C SER A 437 23.68 -39.48 -9.06
N GLY A 438 22.85 -40.39 -9.57
CA GLY A 438 22.05 -40.21 -10.80
C GLY A 438 22.61 -40.99 -11.99
N ASN A 439 23.74 -41.69 -11.83
CA ASN A 439 24.38 -42.47 -12.88
C ASN A 439 23.68 -43.82 -13.16
N ASN A 440 22.39 -43.98 -12.83
CA ASN A 440 21.64 -45.16 -13.26
C ASN A 440 21.34 -45.06 -14.76
N ASN A 441 22.16 -45.76 -15.57
CA ASN A 441 21.98 -45.77 -17.01
C ASN A 441 20.61 -46.37 -17.36
N ILE A 442 19.83 -45.58 -18.10
CA ILE A 442 18.49 -45.88 -18.56
C ILE A 442 18.29 -45.22 -19.93
N THR A 443 17.34 -45.72 -20.71
CA THR A 443 16.96 -45.06 -21.97
C THR A 443 16.55 -43.61 -21.70
N ASP A 444 17.16 -42.69 -22.44
CA ASP A 444 16.91 -41.24 -22.44
C ASP A 444 17.37 -40.44 -21.20
N ASN A 445 18.32 -40.94 -20.39
CA ASN A 445 19.12 -40.06 -19.50
C ASN A 445 20.32 -39.49 -20.28
N PRO A 446 20.38 -38.17 -20.57
CA PRO A 446 21.47 -37.57 -21.34
C PRO A 446 22.76 -37.32 -20.53
N THR A 447 22.78 -37.57 -19.23
CA THR A 447 23.92 -37.28 -18.34
C THR A 447 24.57 -38.51 -17.70
N ALA A 448 23.92 -39.69 -17.73
CA ALA A 448 24.53 -40.92 -17.22
C ALA A 448 25.49 -41.52 -18.26
N GLU A 449 26.71 -41.85 -17.83
CA GLU A 449 27.62 -42.71 -18.59
C GLU A 449 27.17 -44.18 -18.46
N ALA A 450 27.33 -44.97 -19.52
CA ALA A 450 27.13 -46.42 -19.47
C ALA A 450 28.26 -47.05 -18.64
N ASP A 451 27.92 -47.71 -17.54
CA ASP A 451 28.87 -48.17 -16.54
C ASP A 451 29.81 -49.27 -17.08
N PRO A 452 31.14 -49.04 -17.17
CA PRO A 452 32.08 -50.04 -17.65
C PRO A 452 32.15 -51.31 -16.78
N ALA A 453 31.71 -51.24 -15.51
CA ALA A 453 31.60 -52.38 -14.61
C ALA A 453 30.21 -53.04 -14.64
N GLY A 454 29.22 -52.45 -15.32
CA GLY A 454 27.86 -52.97 -15.41
C GLY A 454 27.13 -53.05 -14.05
N ILE A 455 27.43 -52.16 -13.10
CA ILE A 455 26.72 -52.09 -11.81
C ILE A 455 25.50 -51.18 -11.93
N CYS A 456 25.69 -49.97 -12.46
CA CYS A 456 24.60 -49.01 -12.63
C CYS A 456 23.69 -49.33 -13.83
N ASP A 457 24.14 -50.17 -14.76
CA ASP A 457 23.38 -50.59 -15.95
C ASP A 457 22.55 -51.86 -15.69
N ASN A 458 22.66 -52.46 -14.50
CA ASN A 458 22.16 -53.79 -14.21
C ASN A 458 20.93 -53.79 -13.29
N SER A 459 19.84 -54.34 -13.82
CA SER A 459 18.54 -54.45 -13.16
C SER A 459 18.53 -55.29 -11.86
N THR A 460 19.60 -56.04 -11.59
CA THR A 460 19.81 -56.74 -10.32
C THR A 460 20.02 -55.79 -9.14
N TYR A 461 20.64 -54.62 -9.38
CA TYR A 461 21.02 -53.68 -8.31
C TYR A 461 20.09 -52.47 -8.21
N GLN A 462 19.29 -52.18 -9.24
CA GLN A 462 18.31 -51.09 -9.25
C GLN A 462 17.28 -51.20 -10.39
N ALA A 463 16.19 -50.44 -10.29
CA ALA A 463 15.24 -50.32 -11.39
C ALA A 463 15.84 -49.55 -12.58
N THR A 464 15.78 -50.14 -13.77
CA THR A 464 16.27 -49.58 -15.05
C THR A 464 15.14 -48.94 -15.88
N SER A 465 14.12 -48.41 -15.22
CA SER A 465 12.95 -47.77 -15.82
C SER A 465 13.07 -46.24 -15.80
N ASN A 466 12.80 -45.59 -16.93
CA ASN A 466 12.75 -44.13 -17.04
C ASN A 466 11.66 -43.51 -16.13
N PRO A 467 11.90 -42.36 -15.45
CA PRO A 467 13.11 -41.51 -15.52
C PRO A 467 14.24 -41.93 -14.56
N ALA A 468 15.39 -41.25 -14.65
CA ALA A 468 16.58 -41.57 -13.86
C ALA A 468 16.37 -41.20 -12.38
N TYR A 469 17.19 -41.72 -11.45
CA TYR A 469 17.02 -41.48 -10.02
C TYR A 469 18.31 -40.93 -9.41
N SER A 470 18.31 -39.65 -9.03
CA SER A 470 19.37 -39.05 -8.21
C SER A 470 18.80 -38.55 -6.90
N MET A 471 19.38 -38.96 -5.77
CA MET A 471 18.99 -38.48 -4.44
C MET A 471 19.38 -37.02 -4.18
N CYS A 472 20.29 -36.46 -4.98
CA CYS A 472 20.73 -35.07 -4.82
C CYS A 472 20.47 -34.19 -6.03
N PHE A 473 20.70 -34.66 -7.25
CA PHE A 473 20.51 -33.82 -8.45
C PHE A 473 19.02 -33.63 -8.77
N GLU A 474 18.65 -32.41 -9.17
CA GLU A 474 17.29 -31.98 -9.49
C GLU A 474 17.27 -31.40 -10.91
N ASP A 475 16.58 -32.08 -11.83
CA ASP A 475 16.27 -31.57 -13.17
C ASP A 475 14.98 -32.24 -13.71
N ALA A 476 14.64 -31.97 -14.97
CA ALA A 476 13.47 -32.56 -15.63
C ALA A 476 13.66 -34.00 -16.16
N THR A 477 14.90 -34.53 -16.18
CA THR A 477 15.21 -35.89 -16.66
C THR A 477 15.37 -36.92 -15.51
N HIS A 478 15.59 -36.45 -14.29
CA HIS A 478 15.66 -37.29 -13.09
C HIS A 478 14.35 -37.24 -12.30
N ALA A 479 13.75 -38.42 -12.13
CA ALA A 479 12.72 -38.66 -11.13
C ALA A 479 13.30 -38.54 -9.72
N THR A 480 12.57 -37.83 -8.87
CA THR A 480 12.77 -37.88 -7.43
C THR A 480 12.28 -39.24 -6.92
N ASP A 481 13.17 -40.08 -6.41
CA ASP A 481 12.76 -41.40 -5.88
C ASP A 481 12.01 -41.24 -4.56
N ARG A 482 10.69 -41.13 -4.66
CA ARG A 482 9.77 -41.03 -3.51
C ARG A 482 9.51 -42.39 -2.84
N ASN A 483 10.09 -43.47 -3.34
CA ASN A 483 9.87 -44.84 -2.86
C ASN A 483 11.16 -45.51 -2.34
N VAL A 484 12.19 -44.74 -1.98
CA VAL A 484 13.36 -45.24 -1.21
C VAL A 484 12.95 -45.57 0.23
N GLY A 485 12.21 -46.66 0.39
CA GLY A 485 11.87 -47.21 1.69
C GLY A 485 13.02 -48.04 2.24
N TYR A 486 13.51 -47.67 3.43
CA TYR A 486 13.27 -48.52 4.61
C TYR A 486 13.54 -47.81 5.95
N TYR A 487 14.29 -46.72 5.93
CA TYR A 487 14.53 -45.85 7.08
C TYR A 487 14.33 -44.38 6.68
N TYR A 488 13.59 -43.64 7.51
CA TYR A 488 13.38 -42.18 7.48
C TYR A 488 12.49 -41.56 6.37
N LEU A 489 11.17 -41.76 6.55
CA LEU A 489 10.09 -40.76 6.34
C LEU A 489 9.49 -40.52 4.92
N GLY A 490 8.35 -41.18 4.66
CA GLY A 490 7.18 -40.51 4.08
C GLY A 490 7.26 -40.03 2.61
N GLY A 491 8.21 -40.52 1.82
CA GLY A 491 8.25 -40.33 0.36
C GLY A 491 8.40 -38.90 -0.15
N ASN A 492 8.94 -38.00 0.68
CA ASN A 492 9.10 -36.58 0.36
C ASN A 492 10.58 -36.18 0.28
N TYR A 493 11.11 -36.34 -0.93
CA TYR A 493 12.50 -36.14 -1.36
C TYR A 493 13.21 -34.86 -0.87
N ASN A 494 12.47 -33.78 -0.55
CA ASN A 494 13.04 -32.47 -0.21
C ASN A 494 13.23 -32.19 1.30
N TYR A 495 12.90 -33.12 2.20
CA TYR A 495 12.95 -32.83 3.64
C TYR A 495 14.37 -32.66 4.18
N GLY A 496 15.36 -33.48 3.78
CA GLY A 496 16.75 -33.24 4.20
C GLY A 496 17.37 -31.98 3.58
N LYS A 497 16.84 -31.54 2.43
CA LYS A 497 17.16 -30.28 1.72
C LYS A 497 16.48 -29.04 2.32
N GLY A 498 15.71 -29.16 3.40
CA GLY A 498 15.08 -28.03 4.10
C GLY A 498 13.99 -27.29 3.31
N GLY A 499 13.53 -27.84 2.18
CA GLY A 499 12.65 -27.14 1.23
C GLY A 499 13.37 -26.11 0.35
N LEU A 500 14.69 -26.20 0.21
CA LEU A 500 15.46 -25.49 -0.81
C LEU A 500 15.66 -26.42 -2.03
N THR A 501 15.41 -25.92 -3.24
CA THR A 501 15.42 -26.68 -4.51
C THR A 501 15.81 -25.77 -5.68
N ASP A 502 15.95 -26.34 -6.88
CA ASP A 502 16.02 -25.64 -8.17
C ASP A 502 14.93 -24.55 -8.36
N THR A 503 13.77 -24.80 -7.75
CA THR A 503 12.51 -24.06 -7.85
C THR A 503 12.20 -23.18 -6.64
N SER A 504 13.04 -23.21 -5.59
CA SER A 504 12.85 -22.37 -4.40
C SER A 504 13.32 -20.93 -4.63
N SER A 505 13.03 -20.05 -3.66
CA SER A 505 13.58 -18.68 -3.64
C SER A 505 14.37 -18.44 -2.35
N PRO A 506 15.71 -18.26 -2.41
CA PRO A 506 16.56 -18.38 -3.61
C PRO A 506 16.60 -19.83 -4.13
N LYS A 507 17.06 -20.01 -5.36
CA LYS A 507 17.24 -21.34 -5.95
C LYS A 507 18.52 -21.99 -5.42
N VAL A 508 18.51 -23.31 -5.26
CA VAL A 508 19.66 -24.09 -4.82
C VAL A 508 19.82 -25.32 -5.69
N SER A 509 20.93 -25.39 -6.45
CA SER A 509 21.31 -26.62 -7.16
C SER A 509 22.01 -27.56 -6.19
N TRP A 510 21.46 -28.75 -6.02
CA TRP A 510 22.02 -29.81 -5.17
C TRP A 510 22.80 -30.85 -6.00
N ARG A 511 23.85 -31.40 -5.42
CA ARG A 511 24.61 -32.54 -5.96
C ARG A 511 25.11 -33.46 -4.86
N LEU A 512 25.52 -34.67 -5.23
CA LEU A 512 26.27 -35.55 -4.34
C LEU A 512 27.66 -34.90 -4.06
N PRO A 513 28.14 -34.82 -2.82
CA PRO A 513 29.47 -34.27 -2.52
C PRO A 513 30.55 -35.24 -2.99
N SER A 514 31.64 -34.75 -3.56
CA SER A 514 32.84 -35.54 -3.82
C SER A 514 33.57 -35.84 -2.52
N ALA A 515 34.51 -36.79 -2.53
CA ALA A 515 35.37 -37.05 -1.38
C ALA A 515 36.12 -35.79 -0.91
N HIS A 516 36.51 -34.90 -1.84
CA HIS A 516 37.18 -33.63 -1.54
C HIS A 516 36.24 -32.58 -0.92
N ASP A 517 34.95 -32.57 -1.26
CA ASP A 517 33.97 -31.71 -0.59
C ASP A 517 33.85 -32.08 0.89
N TYR A 518 33.77 -33.39 1.20
CA TYR A 518 33.78 -33.87 2.58
C TYR A 518 35.10 -33.55 3.31
N MET A 519 36.27 -33.69 2.66
CA MET A 519 37.55 -33.33 3.30
C MET A 519 37.66 -31.83 3.61
N ILE A 520 37.22 -30.94 2.71
CA ILE A 520 37.20 -29.49 2.98
C ILE A 520 36.21 -29.18 4.10
N ALA A 521 35.01 -29.75 4.05
CA ALA A 521 34.00 -29.55 5.08
C ALA A 521 34.43 -30.12 6.46
N GLU A 522 35.18 -31.22 6.47
CA GLU A 522 35.72 -31.83 7.69
C GLU A 522 36.83 -30.97 8.30
N ILE A 523 37.76 -30.46 7.49
CA ILE A 523 38.72 -29.42 7.92
C ILE A 523 37.97 -28.21 8.49
N ASN A 524 36.79 -27.89 7.95
CA ASN A 524 35.94 -26.80 8.44
C ASN A 524 35.09 -27.20 9.67
N GLY A 525 35.01 -28.48 10.08
CA GLY A 525 34.34 -28.96 11.29
C GLY A 525 33.01 -29.72 11.11
N LEU A 526 32.67 -30.20 9.91
CA LEU A 526 31.37 -30.83 9.55
C LEU A 526 30.81 -31.80 10.60
N ARG A 527 31.63 -32.70 11.16
CA ARG A 527 31.22 -33.74 12.13
C ARG A 527 30.64 -33.21 13.45
N PHE A 528 30.81 -31.92 13.74
CA PHE A 528 30.38 -31.25 14.99
C PHE A 528 29.17 -30.34 14.77
N VAL A 529 28.82 -30.13 13.50
CA VAL A 529 27.78 -29.23 13.03
C VAL A 529 26.53 -30.00 12.63
N LEU A 530 26.63 -30.92 11.68
CA LEU A 530 25.47 -31.58 11.08
C LEU A 530 24.80 -32.56 12.09
N PRO A 531 23.47 -32.71 12.08
CA PRO A 531 22.73 -33.38 13.16
C PRO A 531 22.88 -34.90 13.19
N ASP A 532 23.05 -35.49 12.02
CA ASP A 532 22.96 -36.93 11.75
C ASP A 532 24.33 -37.57 11.45
N THR A 533 25.41 -36.91 11.87
CA THR A 533 26.81 -37.40 11.75
C THR A 533 27.17 -38.47 12.78
N ARG A 534 26.33 -38.66 13.80
CA ARG A 534 26.54 -39.61 14.90
C ARG A 534 25.38 -40.60 14.96
N PHE A 535 25.06 -41.15 13.78
CA PHE A 535 24.13 -42.24 13.65
C PHE A 535 24.59 -43.44 14.49
N ASN A 536 23.61 -44.14 15.06
CA ASN A 536 23.70 -45.27 15.99
C ASN A 536 25.10 -45.78 16.41
N MET A 537 25.51 -45.50 17.66
CA MET A 537 26.75 -46.02 18.29
C MET A 537 26.89 -47.56 18.33
N LEU A 538 25.89 -48.31 17.87
CA LEU A 538 25.90 -49.78 17.78
C LEU A 538 26.14 -50.30 16.34
N ASN A 539 26.26 -49.45 15.32
CA ASN A 539 26.49 -49.88 13.93
C ASN A 539 27.56 -49.03 13.22
N PRO A 540 28.86 -49.39 13.29
CA PRO A 540 29.95 -48.63 12.70
C PRO A 540 30.04 -48.70 11.15
N THR A 541 28.96 -49.13 10.48
CA THR A 541 28.86 -49.19 9.01
C THR A 541 28.02 -48.06 8.40
N GLU A 542 27.49 -47.15 9.22
CA GLU A 542 26.61 -46.04 8.79
C GLU A 542 27.44 -44.88 8.21
N VAL A 543 27.94 -45.10 6.99
CA VAL A 543 28.76 -44.18 6.18
C VAL A 543 27.93 -43.40 5.14
N GLU A 544 28.48 -42.31 4.63
CA GLU A 544 27.84 -41.43 3.64
C GLU A 544 28.47 -41.56 2.25
N TRP A 545 27.66 -41.68 1.19
CA TRP A 545 28.16 -41.74 -0.18
C TRP A 545 28.85 -40.44 -0.61
N THR A 546 29.95 -40.60 -1.35
CA THR A 546 30.56 -39.51 -2.13
C THR A 546 30.36 -39.74 -3.63
N ALA A 547 30.45 -38.69 -4.44
CA ALA A 547 30.41 -38.76 -5.89
C ALA A 547 31.71 -39.32 -6.53
N SER A 548 32.71 -39.68 -5.71
CA SER A 548 34.03 -40.10 -6.19
C SER A 548 34.13 -41.62 -6.32
N VAL A 549 34.23 -42.12 -7.55
CA VAL A 549 34.56 -43.53 -7.85
C VAL A 549 36.02 -43.83 -7.44
N VAL A 550 36.32 -45.06 -7.04
CA VAL A 550 37.68 -45.48 -6.69
C VAL A 550 38.45 -45.81 -7.97
N SER A 551 39.53 -45.07 -8.26
CA SER A 551 40.28 -45.21 -9.52
C SER A 551 40.97 -46.57 -9.70
N SER A 552 41.27 -47.29 -8.62
CA SER A 552 41.81 -48.65 -8.61
C SER A 552 40.75 -49.76 -8.53
N SER A 553 39.47 -49.41 -8.36
CA SER A 553 38.35 -50.34 -8.24
C SER A 553 37.09 -49.65 -8.79
N PRO A 554 36.86 -49.67 -10.12
CA PRO A 554 35.73 -48.95 -10.71
C PRO A 554 34.38 -49.43 -10.16
N ASP A 555 34.29 -50.66 -9.68
CA ASP A 555 33.16 -51.27 -8.99
C ASP A 555 32.80 -50.58 -7.66
N SER A 556 33.73 -49.78 -7.09
CA SER A 556 33.63 -49.15 -5.78
C SER A 556 33.58 -47.62 -5.88
N ALA A 557 32.94 -47.00 -4.89
CA ALA A 557 33.03 -45.56 -4.67
C ALA A 557 33.52 -45.27 -3.24
N TRP A 558 34.10 -44.09 -3.07
CA TRP A 558 34.50 -43.58 -1.76
C TRP A 558 33.25 -43.24 -0.93
N VAL A 559 33.31 -43.58 0.35
CA VAL A 559 32.32 -43.25 1.38
C VAL A 559 33.02 -42.51 2.52
N PHE A 560 32.33 -41.53 3.10
CA PHE A 560 32.82 -40.74 4.23
C PHE A 560 32.15 -41.20 5.53
N ASN A 561 32.93 -41.55 6.53
CA ASN A 561 32.43 -41.87 7.86
C ASN A 561 32.30 -40.59 8.68
N SER A 562 31.07 -40.11 8.87
CA SER A 562 30.80 -38.87 9.61
C SER A 562 30.91 -38.99 11.14
N GLN A 563 31.25 -40.17 11.68
CA GLN A 563 31.71 -40.32 13.05
C GLN A 563 33.23 -40.14 13.16
N THR A 564 34.02 -40.82 12.31
CA THR A 564 35.50 -40.88 12.41
C THR A 564 36.24 -39.83 11.58
N GLY A 565 35.61 -39.29 10.53
CA GLY A 565 36.25 -38.42 9.53
C GLY A 565 36.98 -39.19 8.42
N GLU A 566 36.90 -40.51 8.44
CA GLU A 566 37.62 -41.42 7.53
C GLU A 566 36.97 -41.51 6.14
N LEU A 567 37.78 -41.61 5.10
CA LEU A 567 37.35 -42.04 3.77
C LEU A 567 37.69 -43.52 3.58
N THR A 568 36.67 -44.34 3.36
CA THR A 568 36.82 -45.77 3.01
C THR A 568 36.15 -46.06 1.66
N GLN A 569 36.27 -47.28 1.15
CA GLN A 569 35.69 -47.70 -0.13
C GLN A 569 34.57 -48.70 0.07
N GLN A 570 33.49 -48.57 -0.71
CA GLN A 570 32.37 -49.50 -0.72
C GLN A 570 31.90 -49.78 -2.15
N LEU A 571 31.50 -51.04 -2.43
CA LEU A 571 30.93 -51.45 -3.71
C LEU A 571 29.70 -50.60 -4.05
N ARG A 572 29.62 -50.09 -5.28
CA ARG A 572 28.55 -49.17 -5.74
C ARG A 572 27.14 -49.76 -5.67
N SER A 573 27.02 -51.08 -5.60
CA SER A 573 25.78 -51.85 -5.39
C SER A 573 25.34 -51.99 -3.93
N GLY A 574 26.22 -51.73 -2.96
CA GLY A 574 25.88 -51.70 -1.53
C GLY A 574 25.03 -50.47 -1.16
N ALA A 575 24.53 -50.39 0.07
CA ALA A 575 23.75 -49.24 0.55
C ALA A 575 24.58 -48.34 1.49
N ALA A 576 24.43 -47.02 1.37
CA ALA A 576 24.98 -46.04 2.30
C ALA A 576 24.08 -44.79 2.36
N ILE A 577 24.33 -43.89 3.32
CA ILE A 577 23.55 -42.67 3.53
C ILE A 577 23.84 -41.67 2.41
N VAL A 578 22.82 -40.99 1.89
CA VAL A 578 23.02 -39.88 0.97
C VAL A 578 22.80 -38.55 1.65
N ARG A 579 23.86 -37.73 1.69
CA ARG A 579 23.81 -36.30 1.99
C ARG A 579 24.09 -35.52 0.70
N CYS A 580 23.56 -34.30 0.59
CA CYS A 580 23.73 -33.44 -0.57
C CYS A 580 24.49 -32.16 -0.18
N VAL A 581 25.33 -31.68 -1.11
CA VAL A 581 25.93 -30.35 -1.06
C VAL A 581 25.27 -29.47 -2.12
N GLY A 582 24.98 -28.22 -1.76
CA GLY A 582 24.15 -27.30 -2.55
C GLY A 582 24.81 -25.94 -2.75
N ALA A 583 24.59 -25.35 -3.92
CA ALA A 583 25.05 -24.02 -4.27
C ALA A 583 23.86 -23.12 -4.64
N VAL A 584 23.89 -21.87 -4.16
CA VAL A 584 22.89 -20.85 -4.52
C VAL A 584 23.17 -20.34 -5.92
N TYR A 585 22.14 -20.19 -6.75
CA TYR A 585 22.25 -19.62 -8.09
C TYR A 585 21.11 -18.62 -8.39
N PRO A 586 21.32 -17.66 -9.31
CA PRO A 586 20.35 -16.61 -9.63
C PRO A 586 19.09 -17.11 -10.37
#